data_AF-A0A1G8JEW7-F1
#
_entry.id   AF-A0A1G8JEW7-F1
#
_cell.length_a   1.000
_cell.length_b   1.000
_cell.length_c   1.000
_cell.angle_alpha   90.00
_cell.angle_beta   90.00
_cell.angle_gamma   90.00
#
_symmetry.space_group_name_H-M   'P 1'
#
loop_
_entity.id
_entity.type
_entity.pdbx_description
1 polymer ?
#
loop_
_entity_poly.entity_id
_entity_poly.type
_entity_poly.pdbx_seq_one_letter_code
_entity_poly.pdbx_strand_id
1 'polypeptide(L)'
;MHHDDFFDRIQNQTNVDPNDLQKMANAAEGVNFQDEAMVRQLINEVARMAGTRVSREKEDYLVHAIINNQVPLDFASLNQLFRD
;
A
#
# COMPACT_ATOMS: atom_id res chain seq x y z
N MET A 1 15.54 15.43 -9.48
CA MET A 1 14.33 16.28 -9.57
C MET A 1 13.53 15.68 -10.74
N HIS A 2 12.39 15.00 -10.60
CA HIS A 2 11.27 15.01 -9.63
C HIS A 2 10.92 13.59 -9.17
N HIS A 3 10.69 13.36 -7.86
CA HIS A 3 10.26 12.06 -7.31
C HIS A 3 8.88 12.15 -6.63
N ASP A 4 8.25 13.34 -6.65
CA ASP A 4 7.10 13.68 -5.83
C ASP A 4 5.74 13.36 -6.50
N ASP A 5 5.71 13.20 -7.84
CA ASP A 5 4.46 13.01 -8.59
C ASP A 5 3.66 11.77 -8.15
N PHE A 6 4.33 10.70 -7.72
CA PHE A 6 3.65 9.48 -7.27
C PHE A 6 2.93 9.71 -5.93
N PHE A 7 3.65 10.24 -4.93
CA PHE A 7 3.10 10.50 -3.60
C PHE A 7 2.01 11.57 -3.64
N ASP A 8 2.19 12.63 -4.44
CA ASP A 8 1.17 13.65 -4.66
C ASP A 8 -0.09 13.08 -5.31
N ARG A 9 0.04 12.13 -6.24
CA ARG A 9 -1.13 11.46 -6.83
C ARG A 9 -1.85 10.58 -5.83
N ILE A 10 -1.11 9.81 -5.03
CA ILE A 10 -1.71 9.00 -3.96
C ILE A 10 -2.43 9.93 -2.98
N GLN A 11 -1.85 11.04 -2.55
CA GLN A 11 -2.49 12.04 -1.68
C GLN A 11 -3.71 12.71 -2.34
N ASN A 12 -3.72 12.91 -3.65
CA ASN A 12 -4.89 13.48 -4.34
C ASN A 12 -6.01 12.45 -4.53
N GLN A 13 -5.67 11.18 -4.75
CA GLN A 13 -6.62 10.09 -4.94
C GLN A 13 -7.11 9.50 -3.61
N THR A 14 -6.32 9.61 -2.56
CA THR A 14 -6.57 9.08 -1.23
C THR A 14 -6.42 10.21 -0.23
N ASN A 15 -7.32 10.32 0.75
CA ASN A 15 -7.26 11.38 1.76
C ASN A 15 -6.20 11.08 2.85
N VAL A 16 -4.96 10.81 2.41
CA VAL A 16 -3.83 10.38 3.25
C VAL A 16 -2.75 11.44 3.20
N ASP A 17 -2.27 11.87 4.37
CA ASP A 17 -1.21 12.86 4.48
C ASP A 17 0.17 12.29 4.06
N PRO A 18 1.08 13.12 3.51
CA PRO A 18 2.42 12.69 3.08
C PRO A 18 3.23 12.06 4.21
N ASN A 19 3.03 12.55 5.43
CA ASN A 19 3.70 12.04 6.62
C ASN A 19 3.26 10.61 6.94
N ASP A 20 1.97 10.30 6.78
CA ASP A 20 1.47 8.94 6.99
C ASP A 20 1.82 8.03 5.82
N LEU A 21 1.83 8.53 4.58
CA LEU A 21 2.40 7.81 3.43
C LEU A 21 3.85 7.40 3.66
N GLN A 22 4.67 8.29 4.22
CA GLN A 22 6.06 8.00 4.51
C GLN A 22 6.21 6.95 5.62
N LYS A 23 5.38 7.01 6.66
CA LYS A 23 5.35 5.96 7.71
C LYS A 23 4.89 4.62 7.15
N MET A 24 3.87 4.60 6.29
CA MET A 24 3.40 3.40 5.60
C MET A 24 4.51 2.78 4.75
N ALA A 25 5.25 3.60 3.99
CA ALA A 25 6.40 3.13 3.22
C ALA A 25 7.44 2.47 4.13
N ASN A 26 7.84 3.15 5.21
CA ASN A 26 8.79 2.60 6.19
C ASN A 26 8.27 1.31 6.85
N ALA A 27 6.97 1.21 7.13
CA ALA A 27 6.36 0.01 7.72
C ALA A 27 6.32 -1.15 6.73
N ALA A 28 6.20 -0.87 5.43
CA ALA A 28 6.26 -1.86 4.36
C ALA A 28 7.71 -2.28 4.02
N GLU A 29 8.68 -1.39 4.25
CA GLU A 29 10.10 -1.69 4.07
C GLU A 29 10.56 -2.79 5.05
N GLY A 30 10.95 -3.94 4.48
CA GLY A 30 11.40 -5.11 5.26
C GLY A 30 10.29 -6.08 5.66
N VAL A 31 9.03 -5.83 5.28
CA VAL A 31 7.94 -6.80 5.46
C VAL A 31 8.07 -7.93 4.44
N ASN A 32 7.86 -9.16 4.90
CA ASN A 32 7.78 -10.32 4.01
C ASN A 32 6.39 -10.41 3.39
N PHE A 33 6.24 -9.95 2.15
CA PHE A 33 4.99 -10.00 1.40
C PHE A 33 4.54 -11.42 0.99
N GLN A 34 5.36 -12.44 1.27
CA GLN A 34 5.00 -13.85 1.06
C GLN A 34 4.34 -14.48 2.30
N ASP A 35 4.31 -13.78 3.43
CA ASP A 35 3.75 -14.29 4.68
C ASP A 35 2.38 -13.67 4.96
N GLU A 36 1.34 -14.52 5.05
CA GLU A 36 -0.04 -14.07 5.22
C GLU A 36 -0.24 -13.23 6.48
N ALA A 37 0.39 -13.62 7.58
CA ALA A 37 0.24 -12.90 8.84
C ALA A 37 0.88 -11.51 8.75
N MET A 38 2.06 -11.42 8.15
CA MET A 38 2.77 -10.15 7.97
C MET A 38 2.03 -9.21 7.03
N VAL A 39 1.53 -9.73 5.89
CA VAL A 39 0.74 -8.94 4.93
C VAL A 39 -0.55 -8.45 5.57
N ARG A 40 -1.25 -9.32 6.31
CA ARG A 40 -2.49 -8.95 7.01
C ARG A 40 -2.26 -7.85 8.05
N GLN A 41 -1.19 -7.96 8.84
CA GLN A 41 -0.78 -6.91 9.78
C GLN A 41 -0.49 -5.59 9.07
N LEU A 42 0.29 -5.62 7.99
CA LEU A 42 0.62 -4.44 7.20
C LEU A 42 -0.62 -3.75 6.64
N ILE A 43 -1.55 -4.51 6.02
CA ILE A 43 -2.81 -3.96 5.49
C ILE A 43 -3.61 -3.26 6.60
N ASN A 44 -3.69 -3.85 7.78
CA ASN A 44 -4.43 -3.27 8.90
C ASN A 44 -3.79 -1.96 9.39
N GLU A 45 -2.45 -1.94 9.49
CA GLU A 45 -1.71 -0.77 9.94
C GLU A 45 -1.83 0.39 8.93
N VAL A 46 -1.67 0.09 7.65
CA VAL A 46 -1.88 1.03 6.54
C VAL A 46 -3.33 1.52 6.50
N ALA A 47 -4.31 0.63 6.62
CA ALA A 47 -5.73 1.00 6.64
C ALA A 47 -6.08 1.94 7.80
N ARG A 48 -5.52 1.69 8.98
CA ARG A 48 -5.70 2.56 10.16
C ARG A 48 -5.07 3.93 9.94
N MET A 49 -3.83 3.97 9.44
CA MET A 49 -3.15 5.23 9.13
C MET A 49 -3.88 6.02 8.03
N ALA A 50 -4.43 5.33 7.02
CA ALA A 50 -5.20 5.94 5.94
C ALA A 50 -6.66 6.27 6.29
N GLY A 51 -7.10 5.99 7.53
CA GLY A 51 -8.50 6.15 7.94
C GLY A 51 -9.50 5.31 7.12
N THR A 52 -9.02 4.28 6.42
CA THR A 52 -9.81 3.48 5.48
C THR A 52 -10.34 2.23 6.18
N ARG A 53 -11.66 2.00 6.11
CA ARG A 53 -12.27 0.78 6.65
C ARG A 53 -12.09 -0.38 5.67
N VAL A 54 -11.31 -1.37 6.09
CA VAL A 54 -11.17 -2.64 5.38
C VAL A 54 -12.08 -3.67 6.06
N SER A 55 -13.05 -4.20 5.33
CA SER A 55 -13.86 -5.33 5.80
C SER A 55 -13.06 -6.63 5.68
N ARG A 56 -13.38 -7.66 6.48
CA ARG A 56 -12.69 -8.97 6.42
C ARG A 56 -12.53 -9.52 5.00
N GLU A 57 -13.59 -9.48 4.19
CA GLU A 57 -13.55 -9.98 2.81
C GLU A 57 -12.55 -9.21 1.93
N LYS A 58 -12.44 -7.89 2.13
CA LYS A 58 -11.47 -7.05 1.42
C LYS A 58 -10.06 -7.32 1.92
N GLU A 59 -9.89 -7.50 3.22
CA GLU A 59 -8.61 -7.84 3.83
C GLU A 59 -8.08 -9.16 3.27
N ASP A 60 -8.90 -10.22 3.30
CA ASP A 60 -8.53 -11.52 2.76
C ASP A 60 -8.23 -11.46 1.26
N TYR A 61 -9.01 -10.70 0.48
CA TYR A 61 -8.72 -10.47 -0.94
C TYR A 61 -7.36 -9.78 -1.15
N LEU A 62 -7.08 -8.70 -0.42
CA LEU A 62 -5.81 -7.97 -0.54
C LEU A 62 -4.62 -8.84 -0.15
N VAL A 63 -4.75 -9.57 0.96
CA VAL A 63 -3.76 -10.55 1.43
C VAL A 63 -3.48 -11.58 0.32
N HIS A 64 -4.53 -12.17 -0.25
CA HIS A 64 -4.40 -13.17 -1.31
C HIS A 64 -3.77 -12.56 -2.57
N ALA A 65 -4.17 -11.35 -2.97
CA ALA A 65 -3.64 -10.68 -4.14
C ALA A 65 -2.15 -10.35 -4.01
N ILE A 66 -1.71 -9.92 -2.82
CA ILE A 66 -0.30 -9.62 -2.53
C ILE A 66 0.55 -10.90 -2.53
N ILE A 67 0.11 -11.93 -1.81
CA ILE A 67 0.87 -13.20 -1.70
C ILE A 67 0.94 -13.93 -3.04
N ASN A 68 -0.12 -13.86 -3.85
CA ASN A 68 -0.14 -14.47 -5.19
C ASN A 68 0.49 -13.59 -6.27
N ASN A 69 1.17 -12.49 -5.90
CA ASN A 69 1.80 -11.56 -6.85
C ASN A 69 0.84 -11.01 -7.92
N GLN A 70 -0.46 -10.93 -7.61
CA GLN A 70 -1.46 -10.33 -8.50
C GLN A 70 -1.37 -8.80 -8.53
N VAL A 71 -0.67 -8.22 -7.56
CA VAL A 71 -0.34 -6.79 -7.50
C VAL A 71 1.16 -6.63 -7.72
N PRO A 72 1.61 -5.77 -8.64
CA PRO A 72 3.03 -5.52 -8.78
C PRO A 72 3.53 -4.78 -7.53
N LEU A 73 4.44 -5.40 -6.80
CA LEU A 73 5.07 -4.82 -5.60
C LEU A 73 6.26 -3.91 -5.94
N ASP A 74 6.67 -3.90 -7.20
CA ASP A 74 7.77 -3.06 -7.68
C ASP A 74 7.31 -1.60 -7.87
N PHE A 75 8.09 -0.67 -7.33
CA PHE A 75 7.78 0.76 -7.35
C PHE A 75 7.63 1.31 -8.77
N ALA A 76 8.41 0.84 -9.75
CA ALA A 76 8.28 1.30 -11.13
C ALA A 76 6.95 0.85 -11.76
N SER A 77 6.52 -0.37 -11.43
CA SER A 77 5.25 -0.92 -11.88
C SER A 77 4.05 -0.22 -11.21
N LEU A 78 4.13 0.06 -9.91
CA LEU A 78 3.13 0.86 -9.20
C LEU A 78 3.04 2.27 -9.78
N ASN A 79 4.16 2.94 -9.98
CA ASN A 79 4.17 4.27 -10.58
C ASN A 79 3.58 4.30 -12.01
N GLN A 80 3.56 3.17 -12.72
CA GLN A 80 2.89 3.05 -14.01
C GLN A 80 1.38 2.85 -13.83
N LEU A 81 0.94 2.02 -12.88
CA LEU A 81 -0.48 1.83 -12.57
C LEU A 81 -1.19 3.10 -12.10
N PHE A 82 -0.50 3.95 -11.33
CA PHE A 82 -1.04 5.23 -10.84
C PHE A 82 -0.78 6.40 -11.81
N ARG A 83 -0.27 6.11 -13.03
CA ARG A 83 -0.03 7.11 -14.07
C ARG A 83 -1.15 7.24 -15.09
N ASP A 84 -1.89 6.16 -15.32
CA ASP A 84 -3.10 6.11 -16.15
C ASP A 84 -4.36 6.36 -15.31
#